data_AF-A0AAN9VJL2-F1
#
_entry.id   AF-A0AAN9VJL2-F1
#
_cell.length_a   1.000
_cell.length_b   1.000
_cell.length_c   1.000
_cell.angle_alpha   90.00
_cell.angle_beta   90.00
_cell.angle_gamma   90.00
#
_symmetry.space_group_name_H-M   'P 1'
#
loop_
_entity.id
_entity.type
_entity.pdbx_description
1 polymer ?
#
loop_
_entity_poly.entity_id
_entity_poly.type
_entity_poly.pdbx_seq_one_letter_code
_entity_poly.pdbx_strand_id
1 'polypeptide(L)'
;MFDSLRDRFQTVQEGITASFRGLSVSDPTKRLHVNNAVNYNAGADLLQKYQNDWSELHKLSEENANKAQELDNVIGTLHKQYEKHWTDITQIGASLAAIPQLLNSVQQLMEEIGTLQELFEEVEKGLFYLEDLVETQELQERQLDHRFQFALYKEKKLAELETVRVQLASEHSKKVFQHEIRQQQLLRERQDTFGQAFEDDVQQYKLSGKVPGASKKRNVEKELSLEEVTLEPEDPQALDEFLASGSSTASQDLAVDDKDK
;
A
#
# COMPACT_ATOMS: atom_id res chain seq x y z
N MET A 1 -13.79 73.67 59.90
CA MET A 1 -14.85 72.99 60.69
C MET A 1 -14.37 72.53 62.09
N PHE A 2 -13.08 72.59 62.42
CA PHE A 2 -12.58 72.33 63.78
C PHE A 2 -12.59 73.58 64.70
N ASP A 3 -12.55 74.80 64.14
CA ASP A 3 -12.59 76.03 64.94
C ASP A 3 -13.94 76.25 65.64
N SER A 4 -15.05 75.86 65.01
CA SER A 4 -16.38 75.93 65.62
C SER A 4 -16.59 74.95 66.77
N LEU A 5 -15.79 73.89 66.85
CA LEU A 5 -15.78 72.96 67.99
C LEU A 5 -14.93 73.49 69.14
N ARG A 6 -13.81 74.16 68.83
CA ARG A 6 -12.96 74.80 69.83
C ARG A 6 -13.68 75.94 70.54
N ASP A 7 -14.34 76.83 69.78
CA ASP A 7 -15.13 77.93 70.38
C ASP A 7 -16.24 77.39 71.29
N ARG A 8 -16.94 76.32 70.87
CA ARG A 8 -17.98 75.69 71.72
C ARG A 8 -17.41 75.08 73.00
N PHE A 9 -16.23 74.49 72.95
CA PHE A 9 -15.57 73.96 74.14
C PHE A 9 -15.14 75.08 75.10
N GLN A 10 -14.68 76.20 74.56
CA GLN A 10 -14.27 77.38 75.31
C GLN A 10 -15.48 78.04 76.00
N THR A 11 -16.61 78.17 75.29
CA THR A 11 -17.88 78.67 75.86
C THR A 11 -18.43 77.75 76.96
N VAL A 12 -18.30 76.43 76.82
CA VAL A 12 -18.71 75.47 77.86
C VAL A 12 -17.79 75.54 79.08
N GLN A 13 -16.48 75.70 78.87
CA GLN A 13 -15.52 75.86 79.95
C GLN A 13 -15.72 77.16 80.73
N GLU A 14 -16.01 78.27 80.04
CA GLU A 14 -16.37 79.54 80.66
C GLU A 14 -17.71 79.46 81.39
N GLY A 15 -18.70 78.76 80.84
CA GLY A 15 -19.99 78.51 81.49
C GLY A 15 -19.86 77.71 82.79
N ILE A 16 -19.01 76.68 82.80
CA ILE A 16 -18.73 75.89 84.02
C ILE A 16 -17.95 76.73 85.05
N THR A 17 -16.97 77.50 84.59
CA THR A 17 -16.12 78.35 85.48
C THR A 17 -16.93 79.49 86.10
N ALA A 18 -17.85 80.10 85.34
CA ALA A 18 -18.75 81.13 85.85
C ALA A 18 -19.75 80.55 86.87
N SER A 19 -20.25 79.33 86.64
CA SER A 19 -21.16 78.64 87.56
C SER A 19 -20.47 78.29 88.89
N PHE A 20 -19.18 77.93 88.86
CA PHE A 20 -18.41 77.64 90.08
C PHE A 20 -18.07 78.89 90.91
N ARG A 21 -17.93 80.06 90.26
CA ARG A 21 -17.65 81.33 90.94
C ARG A 21 -18.83 81.83 91.79
N GLY A 22 -20.05 81.44 91.44
CA GLY A 22 -21.27 81.73 92.21
C GLY A 22 -21.40 80.92 93.52
N LEU A 23 -20.59 79.87 93.71
CA LEU A 23 -20.60 79.02 94.90
C LEU A 23 -19.55 79.42 95.95
N SER A 24 -18.74 80.45 95.68
CA SER A 24 -17.68 80.96 96.57
C SER A 24 -18.08 82.25 97.30
N VAL A 25 -19.28 82.29 97.89
CA VAL A 25 -19.62 83.31 98.90
C VAL A 25 -19.50 82.67 100.27
N SER A 26 -18.36 82.94 100.89
CA SER A 26 -18.07 82.70 102.30
C SER A 26 -18.92 83.63 103.17
N ASP A 27 -19.99 83.10 103.77
CA ASP A 27 -20.78 83.78 104.79
C ASP A 27 -20.59 83.06 106.14
N PRO A 28 -20.20 83.74 107.24
CA PRO A 28 -19.85 83.10 108.49
C PRO A 28 -21.11 82.71 109.30
N THR A 29 -21.34 81.40 109.37
CA THR A 29 -21.78 80.64 110.56
C THR A 29 -22.87 81.26 111.46
N LYS A 30 -24.14 81.00 111.13
CA LYS A 30 -25.18 80.83 112.16
C LYS A 30 -25.31 79.34 112.49
N ARG A 31 -24.70 78.94 113.61
CA ARG A 31 -24.84 77.60 114.18
C ARG A 31 -26.27 77.41 114.72
N LEU A 32 -27.17 76.93 113.88
CA LEU A 32 -28.39 76.27 114.31
C LEU A 32 -28.06 74.81 114.58
N HIS A 33 -27.99 74.47 115.86
CA HIS A 33 -27.79 73.11 116.34
C HIS A 33 -29.08 72.31 116.08
N VAL A 34 -29.21 71.78 114.87
CA VAL A 34 -30.23 70.77 114.54
C VAL A 34 -29.60 69.40 114.77
N ASN A 35 -30.26 68.59 115.59
CA ASN A 35 -29.87 67.23 115.92
C ASN A 35 -29.65 66.42 114.64
N ASN A 36 -28.38 66.13 114.32
CA ASN A 36 -27.99 65.22 113.25
C ASN A 36 -28.32 63.77 113.62
N ALA A 37 -29.59 63.40 113.54
CA ALA A 37 -29.97 62.02 113.22
C ALA A 37 -29.90 61.86 111.69
N VAL A 38 -28.70 62.03 111.13
CA VAL A 38 -28.47 61.71 109.72
C VAL A 38 -28.56 60.19 109.63
N ASN A 39 -29.61 59.69 108.97
CA ASN A 39 -29.74 58.26 108.73
C ASN A 39 -28.67 57.87 107.69
N TYR A 40 -27.54 57.35 108.17
CA TYR A 40 -26.42 56.90 107.32
C TYR A 40 -26.80 55.75 106.38
N ASN A 41 -27.97 55.12 106.58
CA ASN A 41 -28.51 54.06 105.73
C ASN A 41 -29.64 54.56 104.80
N ALA A 42 -29.98 55.86 104.81
CA ALA A 42 -30.95 56.41 103.87
C ALA A 42 -30.42 56.28 102.44
N GLY A 43 -31.10 55.48 101.62
CA GLY A 43 -30.69 55.17 100.24
C GLY A 43 -29.94 53.84 100.08
N ALA A 44 -29.64 53.11 101.15
CA ALA A 44 -29.01 51.78 101.07
C ALA A 44 -29.91 50.76 100.35
N ASP A 45 -31.21 50.74 100.66
CA ASP A 45 -32.18 49.86 99.99
C ASP A 45 -32.35 50.20 98.50
N LEU A 46 -32.28 51.50 98.16
CA LEU A 46 -32.34 51.97 96.78
C LEU A 46 -31.09 51.56 96.01
N LEU A 47 -29.92 51.71 96.62
CA LEU A 47 -28.65 51.25 96.06
C LEU A 47 -28.64 49.73 95.89
N GLN A 48 -29.13 48.97 96.87
CA GLN A 48 -29.21 47.52 96.81
C GLN A 48 -30.18 47.07 95.70
N LYS A 49 -31.33 47.72 95.54
CA LYS A 49 -32.25 47.46 94.42
C LYS A 49 -31.55 47.67 93.08
N TYR A 50 -30.91 48.83 92.89
CA TYR A 50 -30.21 49.09 91.62
C TYR A 50 -29.04 48.13 91.42
N GLN A 51 -28.28 47.79 92.46
CA GLN A 51 -27.20 46.81 92.37
C GLN A 51 -27.70 45.43 91.95
N ASN A 52 -28.85 44.99 92.47
CA ASN A 52 -29.50 43.74 92.08
C ASN A 52 -29.99 43.82 90.62
N ASP A 53 -30.71 44.89 90.25
CA ASP A 53 -31.19 45.12 88.88
C ASP A 53 -30.01 45.13 87.88
N TRP A 54 -28.90 45.77 88.22
CA TRP A 54 -27.66 45.78 87.43
C TRP A 54 -27.01 44.39 87.32
N SER A 55 -26.99 43.62 88.41
CA SER A 55 -26.44 42.27 88.41
C SER A 55 -27.26 41.30 87.54
N GLU A 56 -28.58 41.42 87.57
CA GLU A 56 -29.49 40.64 86.73
C GLU A 56 -29.33 41.03 85.27
N LEU A 57 -29.27 42.34 84.97
CA LEU A 57 -29.03 42.83 83.61
C LEU A 57 -27.69 42.33 83.05
N HIS A 58 -26.63 42.32 83.87
CA HIS A 58 -25.33 41.82 83.46
C HIS A 58 -25.37 40.32 83.14
N LYS A 59 -26.02 39.53 84.01
CA LYS A 59 -26.20 38.10 83.79
C LYS A 59 -26.99 37.81 82.49
N LEU A 60 -28.10 38.51 82.28
CA LEU A 60 -28.89 38.37 81.04
C LEU A 60 -28.10 38.79 79.80
N SER A 61 -27.28 39.83 79.90
CA SER A 61 -26.40 40.26 78.81
C SER A 61 -25.33 39.21 78.49
N GLU A 62 -24.76 38.56 79.50
CA GLU A 62 -23.77 37.48 79.33
C GLU A 62 -24.41 36.24 78.70
N GLU A 63 -25.58 35.82 79.17
CA GLU A 63 -26.33 34.71 78.57
C GLU A 63 -26.72 35.01 77.10
N ASN A 64 -27.11 36.24 76.80
CA ASN A 64 -27.42 36.66 75.44
C ASN A 64 -26.17 36.66 74.54
N ALA A 65 -25.03 37.12 75.04
CA ALA A 65 -23.76 37.07 74.32
C ALA A 65 -23.34 35.62 74.01
N ASN A 66 -23.48 34.70 74.98
CA ASN A 66 -23.19 33.29 74.78
C ASN A 66 -24.11 32.65 73.72
N LYS A 67 -25.43 32.90 73.80
CA LYS A 67 -26.39 32.41 72.79
C LYS A 67 -26.11 32.98 71.40
N ALA A 68 -25.73 34.25 71.30
CA ALA A 68 -25.35 34.87 70.04
C ALA A 68 -24.09 34.21 69.44
N GLN A 69 -23.10 33.87 70.28
CA GLN A 69 -21.90 33.17 69.83
C GLN A 69 -22.19 31.73 69.40
N GLU A 70 -23.07 31.00 70.10
CA GLU A 70 -23.53 29.67 69.67
C GLU A 70 -24.23 29.73 68.31
N LEU A 71 -25.11 30.70 68.13
CA LEU A 71 -25.80 30.92 66.85
C LEU A 71 -24.81 31.26 65.73
N ASP A 72 -23.84 32.13 65.98
CA ASP A 72 -22.79 32.48 65.01
C ASP A 72 -21.96 31.26 64.59
N ASN A 73 -21.61 30.39 65.54
CA ASN A 73 -20.93 29.13 65.24
C ASN A 73 -21.77 28.24 64.32
N VAL A 74 -23.07 28.09 64.60
CA VAL A 74 -23.97 27.28 63.75
C VAL A 74 -24.07 27.90 62.35
N ILE A 75 -24.28 29.21 62.24
CA ILE A 75 -24.33 29.93 60.96
C ILE A 75 -23.02 29.74 60.19
N GLY A 76 -21.87 29.88 60.85
CA GLY A 76 -20.55 29.71 60.24
C GLY A 76 -20.33 28.28 59.72
N THR A 77 -20.76 27.26 60.46
CA THR A 77 -20.68 25.87 59.98
C THR A 77 -21.60 25.62 58.78
N LEU A 78 -22.82 26.16 58.82
CA LEU A 78 -23.79 26.03 57.74
C LEU A 78 -23.29 26.72 56.46
N HIS A 79 -22.73 27.92 56.60
CA HIS A 79 -22.15 28.67 55.48
C HIS A 79 -21.04 27.86 54.79
N LYS A 80 -20.10 27.30 55.55
CA LYS A 80 -19.02 26.45 55.02
C LYS A 80 -19.56 25.22 54.29
N GLN A 81 -20.63 24.59 54.79
CA GLN A 81 -21.26 23.45 54.12
C GLN A 81 -21.89 23.87 52.79
N TYR A 82 -22.63 24.97 52.77
CA TYR A 82 -23.24 25.46 51.52
C TYR A 82 -22.20 25.92 50.50
N GLU A 83 -21.12 26.55 50.94
CA GLU A 83 -20.01 26.92 50.06
C GLU A 83 -19.39 25.67 49.43
N LYS A 84 -19.14 24.63 50.23
CA LYS A 84 -18.67 23.33 49.71
C LYS A 84 -19.65 22.70 48.72
N HIS A 85 -20.94 22.65 49.06
CA HIS A 85 -21.95 22.12 48.15
C HIS A 85 -22.03 22.90 46.85
N TRP A 86 -21.90 24.22 46.92
CA TRP A 86 -21.86 25.09 45.74
C TRP A 86 -20.64 24.79 44.86
N THR A 87 -19.45 24.63 45.45
CA THR A 87 -18.25 24.26 44.70
C THR A 87 -18.38 22.88 44.06
N ASP A 88 -18.90 21.90 44.79
CA ASP A 88 -19.10 20.53 44.30
C ASP A 88 -20.08 20.51 43.10
N ILE A 89 -21.22 21.22 43.22
CA ILE A 89 -22.21 21.35 42.15
C ILE A 89 -21.61 22.06 40.92
N THR A 90 -20.84 23.12 41.14
CA THR A 90 -20.19 23.86 40.05
C THR A 90 -19.19 22.98 39.31
N GLN A 91 -18.41 22.18 40.04
CA GLN A 91 -17.45 21.24 39.44
C GLN A 91 -18.15 20.13 38.66
N ILE A 92 -19.25 19.58 39.17
CA ILE A 92 -20.07 18.59 38.45
C ILE A 92 -20.68 19.23 37.19
N GLY A 93 -21.16 20.46 37.27
CA GLY A 93 -21.66 21.20 36.11
C GLY A 93 -20.59 21.36 35.03
N ALA A 94 -19.37 21.71 35.42
CA ALA A 94 -18.24 21.83 34.50
C ALA A 94 -17.84 20.49 33.86
N SER A 95 -17.81 19.40 34.64
CA SER A 95 -17.47 18.07 34.10
C SER A 95 -18.56 17.55 33.17
N LEU A 96 -19.84 17.78 33.49
CA LEU A 96 -20.96 17.42 32.64
C LEU A 96 -20.95 18.21 31.32
N ALA A 97 -20.58 19.48 31.36
CA ALA A 97 -20.41 20.32 30.17
C ALA A 97 -19.26 19.86 29.25
N ALA A 98 -18.28 19.10 29.77
CA ALA A 98 -17.19 18.52 28.97
C ALA A 98 -17.59 17.22 28.24
N ILE A 99 -18.65 16.53 28.67
CA ILE A 99 -19.07 15.25 28.05
C ILE A 99 -19.41 15.40 26.56
N PRO A 100 -20.17 16.43 26.11
CA PRO A 100 -20.43 16.63 24.69
C PRO A 100 -19.16 16.85 23.85
N GLN A 101 -18.15 17.52 24.42
CA GLN A 101 -16.86 17.71 23.74
C GLN A 101 -16.16 16.37 23.55
N LEU A 102 -16.12 15.53 24.59
CA LEU A 102 -15.57 14.18 24.51
C LEU A 102 -16.32 13.33 23.48
N LEU A 103 -17.65 13.40 23.46
CA LEU A 103 -18.47 12.66 22.49
C LEU A 103 -18.14 13.09 21.06
N ASN A 104 -18.01 14.41 20.80
CA ASN A 104 -17.62 14.92 19.50
C ASN A 104 -16.22 14.44 19.10
N SER A 105 -15.26 14.44 20.03
CA SER A 105 -13.91 13.91 19.75
C SER A 105 -13.93 12.42 19.43
N VAL A 106 -14.74 11.63 20.13
CA VAL A 106 -14.90 10.19 19.83
C VAL A 106 -15.57 10.00 18.46
N GLN A 107 -16.57 10.82 18.12
CA GLN A 107 -17.22 10.78 16.82
C GLN A 107 -16.24 11.12 15.69
N GLN A 108 -15.40 12.15 15.88
CA GLN A 108 -14.34 12.50 14.92
C GLN A 108 -13.34 11.35 14.74
N LEU A 109 -12.87 10.74 15.83
CA LEU A 109 -11.99 9.56 15.74
C LEU A 109 -12.66 8.40 15.02
N MET A 110 -13.97 8.20 15.21
CA MET A 110 -14.72 7.16 14.50
C MET A 110 -14.81 7.44 12.99
N GLU A 111 -15.01 8.71 12.61
CA GLU A 111 -14.98 9.13 11.21
C GLU A 111 -13.59 8.94 10.59
N GLU A 112 -12.53 9.35 11.29
CA GLU A 112 -11.14 9.14 10.86
C GLU A 112 -10.83 7.65 10.66
N ILE A 113 -11.22 6.80 11.60
CA ILE A 113 -11.08 5.34 11.48
C ILE A 113 -11.86 4.83 10.25
N GLY A 114 -13.07 5.34 10.01
CA GLY A 114 -13.85 5.00 8.82
C GLY A 114 -13.13 5.36 7.52
N THR A 115 -12.57 6.57 7.43
CA THR A 115 -11.80 7.00 6.25
C THR A 115 -10.53 6.17 6.05
N LEU A 116 -9.87 5.78 7.15
CA LEU A 116 -8.68 4.95 7.10
C LEU A 116 -9.02 3.53 6.61
N GLN A 117 -10.16 2.99 7.03
CA GLN A 117 -10.64 1.69 6.54
C GLN A 117 -10.93 1.73 5.04
N GLU A 118 -11.58 2.79 4.55
CA GLU A 118 -11.82 2.97 3.11
C GLU A 118 -10.51 3.04 2.31
N LEU A 119 -9.50 3.76 2.82
CA LEU A 119 -8.18 3.83 2.21
C LEU A 119 -7.50 2.44 2.18
N PHE A 120 -7.62 1.65 3.25
CA PHE A 120 -7.09 0.28 3.25
C PHE A 120 -7.78 -0.59 2.21
N GLU A 121 -9.10 -0.51 2.07
CA GLU A 121 -9.83 -1.25 1.03
C GLU A 121 -9.39 -0.83 -0.38
N GLU A 122 -9.11 0.46 -0.62
CA GLU A 122 -8.58 0.96 -1.89
C GLU A 122 -7.18 0.41 -2.17
N VAL A 123 -6.29 0.44 -1.16
CA VAL A 123 -4.93 -0.12 -1.28
C VAL A 123 -4.96 -1.62 -1.53
N GLU A 124 -5.82 -2.37 -0.84
CA GLU A 124 -6.00 -3.81 -1.06
C GLU A 124 -6.46 -4.09 -2.50
N LYS A 125 -7.45 -3.35 -3.01
CA LYS A 125 -7.89 -3.45 -4.41
C LYS A 125 -6.76 -3.14 -5.39
N GLY A 126 -5.97 -2.09 -5.10
CA GLY A 126 -4.80 -1.74 -5.90
C GLY A 126 -3.73 -2.83 -5.90
N LEU A 127 -3.53 -3.51 -4.76
CA LEU A 127 -2.59 -4.62 -4.64
C LEU A 127 -3.04 -5.84 -5.44
N PHE A 128 -4.34 -6.20 -5.37
CA PHE A 128 -4.91 -7.27 -6.20
C PHE A 128 -4.71 -6.99 -7.70
N TYR A 129 -5.01 -5.76 -8.14
CA TYR A 129 -4.79 -5.37 -9.53
C TYR A 129 -3.31 -5.48 -9.94
N LEU A 130 -2.39 -5.09 -9.05
CA LEU A 130 -0.96 -5.20 -9.31
C LEU A 130 -0.51 -6.67 -9.41
N GLU A 131 -1.02 -7.55 -8.55
CA GLU A 131 -0.75 -8.98 -8.59
C GLU A 131 -1.24 -9.58 -9.92
N ASP A 132 -2.49 -9.31 -10.32
CA ASP A 132 -3.02 -9.72 -11.62
C ASP A 132 -2.12 -9.24 -12.77
N LEU A 133 -1.70 -7.98 -12.74
CA LEU A 133 -0.84 -7.40 -13.77
C LEU A 133 0.53 -8.11 -13.83
N VAL A 134 1.14 -8.39 -12.69
CA VAL A 134 2.42 -9.14 -12.61
C VAL A 134 2.25 -10.54 -13.19
N GLU A 135 1.21 -11.27 -12.81
CA GLU A 135 0.94 -12.61 -13.37
C GLU A 135 0.76 -12.58 -14.89
N THR A 136 0.00 -11.59 -15.40
CA THR A 136 -0.17 -11.44 -16.85
C THR A 136 1.13 -11.12 -17.56
N GLN A 137 2.00 -10.28 -16.97
CA GLN A 137 3.31 -9.98 -17.52
C GLN A 137 4.20 -11.23 -17.55
N GLU A 138 4.29 -11.99 -16.46
CA GLU A 138 5.07 -13.22 -16.43
C GLU A 138 4.59 -14.24 -17.46
N LEU A 139 3.27 -14.35 -17.67
CA LEU A 139 2.72 -15.22 -18.69
C LEU A 139 3.15 -14.78 -20.10
N GLN A 140 3.12 -13.47 -20.39
CA GLN A 140 3.57 -12.92 -21.66
C GLN A 140 5.06 -13.15 -21.90
N GLU A 141 5.90 -12.98 -20.87
CA GLU A 141 7.33 -13.25 -20.94
C GLU A 141 7.60 -14.73 -21.26
N ARG A 142 6.94 -15.67 -20.57
CA ARG A 142 7.05 -17.11 -20.88
C ARG A 142 6.60 -17.44 -22.30
N GLN A 143 5.51 -16.83 -22.77
CA GLN A 143 5.03 -17.03 -24.15
C GLN A 143 6.06 -16.53 -25.17
N LEU A 144 6.67 -15.37 -24.91
CA LEU A 144 7.71 -14.81 -25.77
C LEU A 144 8.94 -15.72 -25.81
N ASP A 145 9.39 -16.20 -24.66
CA ASP A 145 10.53 -17.13 -24.54
C ASP A 145 10.29 -18.42 -25.32
N HIS A 146 9.11 -19.04 -25.16
CA HIS A 146 8.76 -20.23 -25.91
C HIS A 146 8.75 -19.95 -27.42
N ARG A 147 8.17 -18.83 -27.84
CA ARG A 147 8.13 -18.44 -29.26
C ARG A 147 9.53 -18.19 -29.83
N PHE A 148 10.42 -17.59 -29.04
CA PHE A 148 11.81 -17.39 -29.39
C PHE A 148 12.56 -18.74 -29.52
N GLN A 149 12.37 -19.66 -28.57
CA GLN A 149 12.95 -21.00 -28.63
C GLN A 149 12.46 -21.79 -29.86
N PHE A 150 11.17 -21.71 -30.19
CA PHE A 150 10.62 -22.34 -31.40
C PHE A 150 11.22 -21.76 -32.68
N ALA A 151 11.39 -20.43 -32.76
CA ALA A 151 12.01 -19.78 -33.90
C ALA A 151 13.47 -20.24 -34.07
N LEU A 152 14.24 -20.27 -32.97
CA LEU A 152 15.62 -20.72 -32.98
C LEU A 152 15.76 -22.20 -33.37
N TYR A 153 14.86 -23.06 -32.85
CA TYR A 153 14.84 -24.47 -33.22
C TYR A 153 14.52 -24.67 -34.70
N LYS A 154 13.54 -23.92 -35.23
CA LYS A 154 13.19 -23.95 -36.66
C LYS A 154 14.38 -23.52 -37.52
N GLU A 155 15.06 -22.43 -37.16
CA GLU A 155 16.25 -21.96 -37.87
C GLU A 155 17.37 -23.00 -37.86
N LYS A 156 17.66 -23.59 -36.70
CA LYS A 156 18.63 -24.67 -36.57
C LYS A 156 18.29 -25.86 -37.47
N LYS A 157 17.01 -26.27 -37.52
CA LYS A 157 16.55 -27.37 -38.37
C LYS A 157 16.65 -27.04 -39.86
N LEU A 158 16.36 -25.81 -40.26
CA LEU A 158 16.57 -25.36 -41.64
C LEU A 158 18.04 -25.36 -42.02
N ALA A 159 18.93 -24.92 -41.13
CA ALA A 159 20.38 -24.98 -41.36
C ALA A 159 20.87 -26.44 -41.49
N GLU A 160 20.43 -27.34 -40.62
CA GLU A 160 20.73 -28.78 -40.72
C GLU A 160 20.24 -29.36 -42.06
N LEU A 161 19.02 -29.06 -42.48
CA LEU A 161 18.51 -29.50 -43.79
C LEU A 161 19.34 -28.97 -44.95
N GLU A 162 19.75 -27.70 -44.91
CA GLU A 162 20.59 -27.12 -45.96
C GLU A 162 21.97 -27.79 -46.00
N THR A 163 22.56 -28.10 -44.84
CA THR A 163 23.83 -28.85 -44.81
C THR A 163 23.71 -30.24 -45.43
N VAL A 164 22.62 -30.97 -45.13
CA VAL A 164 22.36 -32.28 -45.72
C VAL A 164 22.13 -32.16 -47.22
N ARG A 165 21.37 -31.14 -47.67
CA ARG A 165 21.13 -30.87 -49.10
C ARG A 165 22.44 -30.61 -49.84
N VAL A 166 23.33 -29.79 -49.30
CA VAL A 166 24.64 -29.48 -49.89
C VAL A 166 25.53 -30.74 -49.92
N GLN A 167 25.55 -31.54 -48.85
CA GLN A 167 26.29 -32.80 -48.82
C GLN A 167 25.79 -33.78 -49.89
N LEU A 168 24.47 -33.98 -49.98
CA LEU A 168 23.86 -34.87 -50.96
C LEU A 168 24.14 -34.40 -52.41
N ALA A 169 24.08 -33.09 -52.67
CA ALA A 169 24.44 -32.53 -53.97
C ALA A 169 25.92 -32.76 -54.32
N SER A 170 26.82 -32.63 -53.34
CA SER A 170 28.25 -32.91 -53.51
C SER A 170 28.51 -34.39 -53.78
N GLU A 171 27.85 -35.30 -53.04
CA GLU A 171 27.94 -36.74 -53.27
C GLU A 171 27.40 -37.14 -54.64
N HIS A 172 26.25 -36.59 -55.03
CA HIS A 172 25.68 -36.82 -56.36
C HIS A 172 26.63 -36.36 -57.46
N SER A 173 27.19 -35.15 -57.36
CA SER A 173 28.17 -34.63 -58.32
C SER A 173 29.41 -35.53 -58.42
N LYS A 174 29.97 -35.99 -57.29
CA LYS A 174 31.09 -36.94 -57.26
C LYS A 174 30.72 -38.27 -57.92
N LYS A 175 29.52 -38.79 -57.66
CA LYS A 175 29.05 -40.07 -58.23
C LYS A 175 28.85 -39.97 -59.74
N VAL A 176 28.29 -38.86 -60.22
CA VAL A 176 28.15 -38.57 -61.67
C VAL A 176 29.53 -38.49 -62.31
N PHE A 177 30.46 -37.74 -61.73
CA PHE A 177 31.83 -37.63 -62.24
C PHE A 177 32.56 -38.99 -62.31
N GLN A 178 32.44 -39.81 -61.27
CA GLN A 178 33.00 -41.18 -61.28
C GLN A 178 32.35 -42.06 -62.34
N HIS A 179 31.05 -41.92 -62.55
CA HIS A 179 30.33 -42.66 -63.57
C HIS A 179 30.76 -42.24 -64.98
N GLU A 180 30.94 -40.94 -65.23
CA GLU A 180 31.47 -40.39 -66.48
C GLU A 180 32.90 -40.89 -66.76
N ILE A 181 33.80 -40.86 -65.76
CA ILE A 181 35.15 -41.42 -65.92
C ILE A 181 35.09 -42.90 -66.29
N ARG A 182 34.27 -43.69 -65.58
CA ARG A 182 34.14 -45.13 -65.85
C ARG A 182 33.62 -45.38 -67.27
N GLN A 183 32.65 -44.59 -67.73
CA GLN A 183 32.16 -44.67 -69.10
C GLN A 183 33.24 -44.28 -70.12
N GLN A 184 33.99 -43.20 -69.87
CA GLN A 184 35.07 -42.78 -70.76
C GLN A 184 36.19 -43.82 -70.85
N GLN A 185 36.56 -44.44 -69.72
CA GLN A 185 37.54 -45.54 -69.70
C GLN A 185 37.05 -46.73 -70.52
N LEU A 186 35.79 -47.15 -70.30
CA LEU A 186 35.19 -48.25 -71.07
C LEU A 186 35.15 -47.95 -72.57
N LEU A 187 34.81 -46.72 -72.95
CA LEU A 187 34.82 -46.28 -74.35
C LEU A 187 36.23 -46.27 -74.94
N ARG A 188 37.23 -45.85 -74.16
CA ARG A 188 38.63 -45.84 -74.57
C ARG A 188 39.19 -47.25 -74.75
N GLU A 189 38.96 -48.15 -73.80
CA GLU A 189 39.34 -49.56 -73.92
C GLU A 189 38.67 -50.20 -75.15
N ARG A 190 37.40 -49.88 -75.40
CA ARG A 190 36.69 -50.32 -76.60
C ARG A 190 37.33 -49.74 -77.88
N GLN A 191 37.72 -48.48 -77.88
CA GLN A 191 38.41 -47.87 -79.02
C GLN A 191 39.79 -48.49 -79.25
N ASP A 192 40.56 -48.74 -78.19
CA ASP A 192 41.91 -49.33 -78.27
C ASP A 192 41.83 -50.78 -78.77
N THR A 193 40.87 -51.58 -78.29
CA THR A 193 40.64 -52.95 -78.76
C THR A 193 40.19 -52.99 -80.23
N PHE A 194 39.29 -52.10 -80.65
CA PHE A 194 38.93 -51.97 -82.06
C PHE A 194 40.09 -51.47 -82.92
N GLY A 195 40.92 -50.56 -82.39
CA GLY A 195 42.11 -50.04 -83.05
C GLY A 195 43.18 -51.12 -83.27
N GLN A 196 43.45 -51.93 -82.25
CA GLN A 196 44.36 -53.08 -82.35
C GLN A 196 43.84 -54.12 -83.34
N ALA A 197 42.55 -54.46 -83.27
CA ALA A 197 41.93 -55.35 -84.25
C ALA A 197 42.04 -54.80 -85.68
N PHE A 198 41.84 -53.50 -85.87
CA PHE A 198 42.02 -52.85 -87.16
C PHE A 198 43.48 -52.86 -87.63
N GLU A 199 44.44 -52.63 -86.75
CA GLU A 199 45.86 -52.67 -87.09
C GLU A 199 46.30 -54.09 -87.47
N ASP A 200 45.85 -55.11 -86.74
CA ASP A 200 46.03 -56.52 -87.08
C ASP A 200 45.41 -56.82 -88.45
N ASP A 201 44.20 -56.33 -88.73
CA ASP A 201 43.53 -56.48 -90.03
C ASP A 201 44.32 -55.81 -91.17
N VAL A 202 44.87 -54.62 -90.93
CA VAL A 202 45.73 -53.89 -91.88
C VAL A 202 47.06 -54.62 -92.11
N GLN A 203 47.67 -55.17 -91.08
CA GLN A 203 48.91 -55.96 -91.20
C GLN A 203 48.66 -57.25 -91.98
N GLN A 204 47.57 -57.96 -91.67
CA GLN A 204 47.13 -59.11 -92.44
C GLN A 204 46.84 -58.74 -93.90
N TYR A 205 46.23 -57.57 -94.17
CA TYR A 205 46.05 -57.06 -95.52
C TYR A 205 47.39 -56.83 -96.25
N LYS A 206 48.38 -56.23 -95.59
CA LYS A 206 49.72 -56.00 -96.17
C LYS A 206 50.45 -57.31 -96.50
N LEU A 207 50.28 -58.35 -95.68
CA LEU A 207 50.91 -59.65 -95.87
C LEU A 207 50.20 -60.54 -96.90
N SER A 208 48.87 -60.44 -96.99
CA SER A 208 48.00 -61.33 -97.80
C SER A 208 47.49 -60.68 -99.10
N GLY A 209 47.52 -59.35 -99.20
CA GLY A 209 46.93 -58.55 -100.29
C GLY A 209 45.40 -58.56 -100.31
N LYS A 210 44.73 -59.12 -99.29
CA LYS A 210 43.26 -59.28 -99.21
C LYS A 210 42.76 -58.85 -97.83
N VAL A 211 41.73 -57.99 -97.81
CA VAL A 211 41.24 -57.36 -96.57
C VAL A 211 40.57 -58.44 -95.71
N PRO A 212 41.03 -58.69 -94.48
CA PRO A 212 40.33 -59.56 -93.53
C PRO A 212 38.99 -58.89 -93.20
N GLY A 213 37.90 -59.54 -93.58
CA GLY A 213 36.55 -58.98 -93.52
C GLY A 213 35.85 -58.91 -94.89
N ALA A 214 36.58 -58.80 -95.99
CA ALA A 214 35.98 -58.85 -97.34
C ALA A 214 35.70 -60.27 -97.85
N SER A 215 36.01 -61.30 -97.06
CA SER A 215 35.80 -62.70 -97.44
C SER A 215 35.21 -63.54 -96.31
N LYS A 216 34.00 -63.18 -95.86
CA LYS A 216 33.03 -64.17 -95.38
C LYS A 216 31.67 -63.89 -96.01
N LYS A 217 31.27 -64.79 -96.91
CA LYS A 217 29.86 -65.13 -97.10
C LYS A 217 29.26 -65.43 -95.72
N ARG A 218 28.28 -64.64 -95.29
CA ARG A 218 27.19 -65.06 -94.41
C ARG A 218 26.04 -64.05 -94.59
N ASN A 219 25.02 -64.51 -95.32
CA ASN A 219 23.62 -64.06 -95.33
C ASN A 219 23.35 -62.59 -94.96
N VAL A 220 23.21 -61.77 -96.00
CA VAL A 220 22.08 -60.83 -96.10
C VAL A 220 20.85 -61.75 -96.23
N GLU A 221 19.87 -61.83 -95.33
CA GLU A 221 19.07 -60.81 -94.65
C GLU A 221 19.04 -61.14 -93.14
N LYS A 222 19.33 -60.24 -92.21
CA LYS A 222 18.52 -59.07 -91.87
C LYS A 222 19.44 -57.99 -91.31
N GLU A 223 19.32 -56.82 -91.91
CA GLU A 223 19.81 -55.57 -91.37
C GLU A 223 19.21 -55.37 -89.97
N LEU A 224 20.03 -55.48 -88.93
CA LEU A 224 19.76 -54.76 -87.70
C LEU A 224 20.34 -53.36 -87.91
N SER A 225 19.63 -52.55 -88.69
CA SER A 225 19.86 -51.12 -88.73
C SER A 225 19.46 -50.54 -87.37
N LEU A 226 20.13 -49.47 -86.97
CA LEU A 226 19.82 -48.70 -85.75
C LEU A 226 18.44 -47.99 -85.81
N GLU A 227 17.65 -48.27 -86.84
CA GLU A 227 16.28 -47.79 -87.04
C GLU A 227 15.23 -48.72 -86.39
N GLU A 228 15.65 -49.90 -85.89
CA GLU A 228 14.78 -50.86 -85.19
C GLU A 228 15.29 -51.12 -83.75
N VAL A 229 15.40 -50.05 -82.94
CA VAL A 229 15.12 -50.19 -81.49
C VAL A 229 13.62 -49.97 -81.33
N THR A 230 12.84 -51.02 -81.56
CA THR A 230 11.53 -51.11 -80.94
C THR A 230 11.77 -51.26 -79.44
N LEU A 231 11.63 -50.14 -78.72
CA LEU A 231 11.27 -50.20 -77.31
C LEU A 231 9.96 -51.00 -77.27
N GLU A 232 10.03 -52.27 -76.87
CA GLU A 232 8.82 -52.98 -76.45
C GLU A 232 8.16 -52.10 -75.37
N PRO A 233 6.88 -51.71 -75.53
CA PRO A 233 6.20 -50.93 -74.53
C PRO A 233 5.89 -51.84 -73.34
N GLU A 234 6.86 -52.06 -72.46
CA GLU A 234 6.55 -52.46 -71.09
C GLU A 234 5.95 -51.24 -70.38
N ASP A 235 4.62 -51.27 -70.32
CA ASP A 235 3.70 -50.46 -69.53
C ASP A 235 3.96 -48.93 -69.45
N PRO A 236 3.27 -48.10 -70.25
CA PRO A 236 3.20 -46.66 -69.98
C PRO A 236 2.60 -46.35 -68.59
N GLN A 237 1.86 -47.29 -67.99
CA GLN A 237 1.33 -47.17 -66.64
C GLN A 237 2.42 -47.30 -65.56
N ALA A 238 3.49 -48.07 -65.80
CA ALA A 238 4.59 -48.21 -64.86
C ALA A 238 5.43 -46.92 -64.77
N LEU A 239 5.56 -46.20 -65.90
CA LEU A 239 6.22 -44.91 -65.94
C LEU A 239 5.39 -43.82 -65.26
N ASP A 240 4.07 -43.83 -65.45
CA ASP A 240 3.14 -42.91 -64.75
C ASP A 240 3.07 -43.20 -63.25
N GLU A 241 3.13 -44.46 -62.81
CA GLU A 241 3.19 -44.85 -61.40
C GLU A 241 4.52 -44.45 -60.74
N PHE A 242 5.63 -44.57 -61.48
CA PHE A 242 6.94 -44.08 -61.04
C PHE A 242 6.98 -42.55 -60.90
N LEU A 243 6.39 -41.80 -61.85
CA LEU A 243 6.32 -40.33 -61.77
C LEU A 243 5.31 -39.85 -60.71
N ALA A 244 4.21 -40.56 -60.50
CA ALA A 244 3.22 -40.25 -59.48
C ALA A 244 3.73 -40.53 -58.05
N SER A 245 4.46 -41.64 -57.85
CA SER A 245 5.01 -42.01 -56.54
C SER A 245 6.09 -41.05 -56.02
N GLY A 246 6.74 -40.27 -56.89
CA GLY A 246 7.62 -39.15 -56.51
C GLY A 246 6.88 -37.88 -56.07
N SER A 247 5.61 -37.72 -56.44
CA SER A 247 4.80 -36.52 -56.16
C SER A 247 3.86 -36.67 -54.95
N SER A 248 3.56 -37.92 -54.55
CA SER A 248 2.55 -38.22 -53.53
C SER A 248 3.02 -38.19 -52.07
N THR A 249 4.25 -37.71 -51.79
CA THR A 249 4.73 -37.48 -50.41
C THR A 249 4.73 -36.01 -50.00
N ALA A 250 4.21 -35.10 -50.83
CA ALA A 250 4.18 -33.67 -50.54
C ALA A 250 2.84 -33.11 -50.03
N SER A 251 1.77 -33.92 -49.93
CA SER A 251 0.42 -33.39 -49.61
C SER A 251 -0.42 -34.32 -48.72
N GLN A 252 0.16 -34.88 -47.65
CA GLN A 252 -0.64 -35.57 -46.63
C GLN A 252 0.01 -35.44 -45.24
N ASP A 253 0.13 -34.21 -44.75
CA ASP A 253 0.35 -33.92 -43.32
C ASP A 253 -0.15 -32.48 -43.00
N LEU A 254 -1.41 -32.19 -43.35
CA LEU A 254 -2.14 -31.01 -42.89
C LEU A 254 -3.64 -31.34 -42.82
N ALA A 255 -4.06 -32.16 -41.84
CA ALA A 255 -5.46 -32.17 -41.35
C ALA A 255 -5.67 -33.15 -40.18
N VAL A 256 -5.21 -32.82 -38.97
CA VAL A 256 -5.74 -33.20 -37.63
C VAL A 256 -5.05 -32.22 -36.66
N ASP A 257 -5.62 -31.43 -35.76
CA ASP A 257 -6.87 -31.44 -35.01
C ASP A 257 -7.16 -29.98 -34.61
N ASP A 258 -8.35 -29.46 -34.88
CA ASP A 258 -8.87 -28.24 -34.25
C ASP A 258 -10.16 -28.62 -33.52
N LYS A 259 -9.97 -29.17 -32.33
CA LYS A 259 -10.94 -29.21 -31.24
C LYS A 259 -10.14 -29.26 -29.94
N ASP A 260 -9.99 -28.10 -29.30
CA ASP A 260 -10.18 -27.90 -27.86
C ASP A 260 -9.61 -26.55 -27.43
N LYS A 261 -10.46 -25.50 -27.47
CA LYS A 261 -10.70 -24.54 -26.39
C LYS A 261 -11.67 -23.45 -26.82
#